data_AF-A0A1E5KZ81-F1
#
_entry.id   AF-A0A1E5KZ81-F1
#
_cell.length_a   1.000
_cell.length_b   1.000
_cell.length_c   1.000
_cell.angle_alpha   90.00
_cell.angle_beta   90.00
_cell.angle_gamma   90.00
#
_symmetry.space_group_name_H-M   'P 1'
#
loop_
_entity.id
_entity.type
_entity.pdbx_description
1 polymer ?
#
loop_
_entity_poly.entity_id
_entity_poly.type
_entity_poly.pdbx_seq_one_letter_code
_entity_poly.pdbx_strand_id
1 'polypeptide(L)'
;MNIQMKELELLEKIQGKYSDQEVDQIIRKKYKKWQKRATEKMSHYDKQERIFLAYKEAVQQFSDVNLPVEPALLEVIVSEDIEKTNKYVQAIIQFAFKIDPFRN
;
A
#
# COMPACT_ATOMS: atom_id res chain seq x y z
N MET A 1 7.92 26.05 -24.87
CA MET A 1 6.62 25.95 -25.56
C MET A 1 5.59 25.55 -24.53
N ASN A 2 4.65 26.45 -24.27
CA ASN A 2 4.00 26.68 -22.99
C ASN A 2 2.86 25.68 -22.75
N ILE A 3 2.86 24.96 -21.62
CA ILE A 3 1.79 24.01 -21.23
C ILE A 3 0.41 24.69 -21.29
N GLN A 4 0.38 25.99 -20.95
CA GLN A 4 -0.80 26.86 -21.03
C GLN A 4 -1.38 27.00 -22.45
N MET A 5 -0.54 26.96 -23.50
CA MET A 5 -1.01 27.11 -24.89
C MET A 5 -1.77 25.85 -25.37
N LYS A 6 -1.34 24.67 -24.90
CA LYS A 6 -2.01 23.39 -25.21
C LYS A 6 -3.34 23.23 -24.47
N GLU A 7 -3.48 23.81 -23.28
CA GLU A 7 -4.74 23.79 -22.52
C GLU A 7 -5.80 24.71 -23.15
N LEU A 8 -5.39 25.88 -23.67
CA LEU A 8 -6.26 26.81 -24.38
C LEU A 8 -6.81 26.23 -25.70
N GLU A 9 -5.96 25.59 -26.51
CA GLU A 9 -6.40 24.92 -27.75
C GLU A 9 -7.37 23.76 -27.49
N LEU A 10 -7.25 23.10 -26.33
CA LEU A 10 -8.16 22.01 -25.93
C LEU A 10 -9.53 22.56 -25.52
N LEU A 11 -9.56 23.73 -24.85
CA LEU A 11 -10.79 24.41 -24.44
C LEU A 11 -11.54 24.97 -25.66
N GLU A 12 -10.85 25.60 -26.61
CA GLU A 12 -11.45 26.12 -27.85
C GLU A 12 -12.09 25.01 -28.70
N LYS A 13 -11.44 23.84 -28.79
CA LYS A 13 -12.00 22.67 -29.50
C LYS A 13 -13.25 22.08 -28.84
N ILE A 14 -13.43 22.28 -27.54
CA ILE A 14 -14.54 21.74 -26.76
C ILE A 14 -15.74 22.71 -26.79
N GLN A 15 -15.50 24.03 -26.68
CA GLN A 15 -16.56 25.05 -26.68
C GLN A 15 -17.38 25.11 -27.98
N GLY A 16 -16.81 24.69 -29.11
CA GLY A 16 -17.55 24.62 -30.38
C GLY A 16 -18.54 23.43 -30.51
N LYS A 17 -18.51 22.46 -29.59
CA LYS A 17 -19.33 21.23 -29.65
C LYS A 17 -20.21 20.99 -28.42
N TYR A 18 -19.95 21.68 -27.32
CA TYR A 18 -20.61 21.46 -26.04
C TYR A 18 -20.94 22.81 -25.41
N SER A 19 -22.13 22.92 -24.84
CA SER A 19 -22.52 24.08 -24.03
C SER A 19 -21.63 24.22 -22.80
N ASP A 20 -21.51 25.43 -22.26
CA ASP A 20 -20.70 25.69 -21.05
C ASP A 20 -21.08 24.76 -19.89
N GLN A 21 -22.36 24.40 -19.75
CA GLN A 21 -22.82 23.44 -18.75
C GLN A 21 -22.28 22.01 -18.99
N GLU A 22 -22.22 21.56 -20.24
CA GLU A 22 -21.69 20.24 -20.59
C GLU A 22 -20.17 20.18 -20.35
N VAL A 23 -19.45 21.25 -20.65
CA VAL A 23 -18.02 21.38 -20.33
C VAL A 23 -17.80 21.27 -18.83
N ASP A 24 -18.59 22.00 -18.04
CA ASP A 24 -18.51 21.99 -16.57
C ASP A 24 -18.77 20.58 -15.99
N GLN A 25 -19.76 19.86 -16.53
CA GLN A 25 -20.06 18.48 -16.14
C GLN A 25 -18.91 17.52 -16.50
N ILE A 26 -18.30 17.66 -17.68
CA ILE A 26 -17.18 16.84 -18.13
C ILE A 26 -15.97 17.05 -17.21
N ILE A 27 -15.64 18.31 -16.88
CA ILE A 27 -14.53 18.65 -15.99
C ILE A 27 -14.76 18.03 -14.60
N ARG A 28 -15.94 18.23 -14.00
CA ARG A 28 -16.28 17.64 -12.69
C ARG A 28 -16.19 16.11 -12.69
N LYS A 29 -16.67 15.46 -13.76
CA LYS A 29 -16.61 13.99 -13.88
C LYS A 29 -15.18 13.47 -14.02
N LYS A 30 -14.33 14.16 -14.79
CA LYS A 30 -12.90 13.83 -14.92
C LYS A 30 -12.16 14.05 -13.60
N TYR A 31 -12.41 15.17 -12.93
CA TYR A 31 -11.80 15.51 -11.64
C TYR A 31 -12.14 14.46 -10.56
N LYS A 32 -13.42 14.09 -10.44
CA LYS A 32 -13.85 13.01 -9.52
C LYS A 32 -13.16 11.67 -9.82
N LYS A 33 -13.02 11.30 -11.11
CA LYS A 33 -12.29 10.09 -11.51
C LYS A 33 -10.80 10.17 -11.14
N TRP A 34 -10.18 11.33 -11.29
CA TRP A 34 -8.78 11.53 -10.95
C TRP A 34 -8.54 11.46 -9.44
N GLN A 35 -9.39 12.13 -8.64
CA GLN A 35 -9.35 12.02 -7.17
C GLN A 35 -9.49 10.56 -6.71
N LYS A 36 -10.47 9.83 -7.24
CA LYS A 36 -10.66 8.40 -6.89
C LYS A 36 -9.40 7.57 -7.15
N ARG A 37 -8.78 7.73 -8.33
CA ARG A 37 -7.52 7.03 -8.68
C ARG A 37 -6.36 7.44 -7.79
N ALA A 38 -6.27 8.70 -7.39
CA ALA A 38 -5.24 9.18 -6.49
C ALA A 38 -5.39 8.56 -5.09
N THR A 39 -6.61 8.51 -4.56
CA THR A 39 -6.91 7.88 -3.26
C THR A 39 -6.63 6.37 -3.28
N GLU A 40 -7.02 5.66 -4.36
CA GLU A 40 -6.74 4.24 -4.52
C GLU A 40 -5.23 3.95 -4.57
N LYS A 41 -4.45 4.79 -5.26
CA LYS A 41 -2.99 4.68 -5.27
C LYS A 41 -2.38 4.92 -3.89
N MET A 42 -2.85 5.95 -3.17
CA MET A 42 -2.36 6.26 -1.83
C MET A 42 -2.64 5.11 -0.86
N SER A 43 -3.87 4.56 -0.89
CA SER A 43 -4.24 3.36 -0.13
C SER A 43 -3.39 2.14 -0.46
N HIS A 44 -2.92 1.99 -1.70
CA HIS A 44 -2.01 0.91 -2.09
C HIS A 44 -0.60 1.10 -1.50
N TYR A 45 -0.07 2.32 -1.52
CA TYR A 45 1.24 2.63 -0.92
C TYR A 45 1.20 2.46 0.60
N ASP A 46 0.17 2.96 1.27
CA ASP A 46 -0.01 2.81 2.72
C ASP A 46 -0.07 1.32 3.11
N LYS A 47 -0.71 0.50 2.28
CA LYS A 47 -0.76 -0.95 2.46
C LYS A 47 0.62 -1.61 2.30
N GLN A 48 1.38 -1.24 1.26
CA GLN A 48 2.74 -1.76 1.05
C GLN A 48 3.68 -1.37 2.18
N GLU A 49 3.61 -0.12 2.66
CA GLU A 49 4.42 0.38 3.76
C GLU A 49 4.14 -0.40 5.05
N ARG A 50 2.86 -0.64 5.38
CA ARG A 50 2.49 -1.43 6.56
C ARG A 50 2.98 -2.88 6.48
N ILE A 51 2.86 -3.53 5.33
CA ILE A 51 3.38 -4.89 5.12
C ILE A 51 4.90 -4.90 5.28
N PHE A 52 5.60 -3.91 4.74
CA PHE A 52 7.05 -3.80 4.88
C PHE A 52 7.49 -3.61 6.34
N LEU A 53 6.79 -2.76 7.09
CA LEU A 53 7.02 -2.58 8.53
C LEU A 53 6.79 -3.89 9.30
N ALA A 54 5.66 -4.55 9.07
CA ALA A 54 5.34 -5.84 9.68
C ALA A 54 6.39 -6.91 9.35
N TYR A 55 6.89 -6.95 8.11
CA TYR A 55 7.96 -7.84 7.69
C TYR A 55 9.25 -7.58 8.49
N LYS A 56 9.67 -6.32 8.57
CA LYS A 56 10.89 -5.93 9.31
C LYS A 56 10.78 -6.29 10.79
N GLU A 57 9.63 -6.05 11.39
CA GLU A 57 9.37 -6.35 12.80
C GLU A 57 9.35 -7.86 13.08
N ALA A 58 8.79 -8.66 12.18
CA ALA A 58 8.83 -10.11 12.28
C ALA A 58 10.26 -10.65 12.22
N VAL A 59 11.06 -10.19 11.24
CA VAL A 59 12.48 -10.59 11.12
C VAL A 59 13.27 -10.20 12.37
N GLN A 60 13.07 -8.99 12.89
CA GLN A 60 13.75 -8.52 14.10
C GLN A 60 13.42 -9.43 15.29
N GLN A 61 12.14 -9.74 15.52
CA GLN A 61 11.72 -10.60 16.62
C GLN A 61 12.34 -12.00 16.59
N PHE A 62 12.44 -12.63 15.43
CA PHE A 62 13.14 -13.91 15.31
C PHE A 62 14.66 -13.77 15.53
N SER A 63 15.26 -12.68 15.03
CA SER A 63 16.69 -12.39 15.25
C SER A 63 17.00 -12.16 16.72
N ASP A 64 16.13 -11.49 17.48
CA ASP A 64 16.30 -11.20 18.91
C ASP A 64 16.39 -12.48 19.75
N VAL A 65 15.80 -13.57 19.25
CA VAL A 65 15.80 -14.89 19.90
C VAL A 65 16.70 -15.92 19.20
N ASN A 66 17.57 -15.46 18.29
CA ASN A 66 18.48 -16.31 17.49
C ASN A 66 17.78 -17.46 16.75
N LEU A 67 16.53 -17.25 16.32
CA LEU A 67 15.81 -18.23 15.51
C LEU A 67 16.01 -17.94 14.01
N PRO A 68 16.35 -18.96 13.20
CA PRO A 68 16.44 -18.80 11.77
C PRO A 68 15.07 -18.47 11.18
N VAL A 69 15.04 -17.53 10.24
CA VAL A 69 13.82 -17.10 9.57
C VAL A 69 13.80 -17.65 8.16
N GLU A 70 12.82 -18.50 7.86
CA GLU A 70 12.57 -18.95 6.49
C GLU A 70 11.69 -17.94 5.75
N PRO A 71 12.04 -17.54 4.51
CA PRO A 71 11.22 -16.62 3.73
C PRO A 71 9.78 -17.10 3.52
N ALA A 72 9.58 -18.39 3.29
CA ALA A 72 8.26 -19.00 3.12
C ALA A 72 7.38 -18.86 4.38
N LEU A 73 7.99 -18.83 5.57
CA LEU A 73 7.27 -18.61 6.81
C LEU A 73 6.76 -17.17 6.90
N LEU A 74 7.60 -16.20 6.53
CA LEU A 74 7.24 -14.78 6.53
C LEU A 74 6.09 -14.49 5.56
N GLU A 75 6.06 -15.15 4.39
CA GLU A 75 4.96 -15.02 3.42
C GLU A 75 3.59 -15.42 4.00
N VAL A 76 3.58 -16.31 5.00
CA VAL A 76 2.34 -16.80 5.63
C VAL A 76 1.90 -15.93 6.82
N ILE A 77 2.86 -15.39 7.59
CA ILE A 77 2.56 -14.72 8.86
C ILE A 77 2.56 -13.19 8.78
N VAL A 78 3.21 -12.62 7.77
CA VAL A 78 3.24 -11.16 7.57
C VAL A 78 1.94 -10.71 6.93
N SER A 79 1.31 -9.70 7.53
CA SER A 79 0.08 -9.11 7.05
C SER A 79 0.15 -7.58 7.20
N GLU A 80 -0.83 -6.87 6.63
CA GLU A 80 -0.93 -5.41 6.81
C GLU A 80 -1.32 -5.00 8.25
N ASP A 81 -1.79 -5.97 9.04
CA ASP A 81 -2.07 -5.83 10.45
C ASP A 81 -0.86 -6.31 11.26
N ILE A 82 -0.13 -5.34 11.81
CA ILE A 82 1.09 -5.56 12.60
C ILE A 82 0.79 -6.38 13.86
N GLU A 83 -0.34 -6.11 14.54
CA GLU A 83 -0.70 -6.83 15.76
C GLU A 83 -0.91 -8.32 15.47
N LYS A 84 -1.57 -8.62 14.35
CA LYS A 84 -1.77 -9.99 13.88
C LYS A 84 -0.45 -10.67 13.54
N THR A 85 0.45 -10.00 12.83
CA THR A 85 1.78 -10.53 12.51
C THR A 85 2.58 -10.81 13.78
N ASN A 86 2.59 -9.88 14.74
CA ASN A 86 3.27 -10.05 16.02
C ASN A 86 2.72 -11.25 16.79
N LYS A 87 1.40 -11.43 16.83
CA LYS A 87 0.79 -12.60 17.47
C LYS A 87 1.25 -13.93 16.85
N TYR A 88 1.37 -13.99 15.52
CA TYR A 88 1.84 -15.20 14.84
C TYR A 88 3.32 -15.47 15.07
N VAL A 89 4.17 -14.44 14.98
CA VAL A 89 5.60 -14.54 15.28
C VAL A 89 5.80 -15.07 16.69
N GLN A 90 5.15 -14.49 17.69
CA GLN A 90 5.24 -14.92 19.09
C GLN A 90 4.79 -16.38 19.28
N ALA A 91 3.71 -16.81 18.62
CA ALA A 91 3.25 -18.19 18.70
C ALA A 91 4.29 -19.18 18.14
N ILE A 92 4.96 -18.83 17.04
CA ILE A 92 6.01 -19.66 16.43
C ILE A 92 7.25 -19.69 17.31
N ILE A 93 7.69 -18.54 17.82
CA ILE A 93 8.84 -18.46 18.74
C ILE A 93 8.60 -19.36 19.96
N GLN A 94 7.43 -19.24 20.59
CA GLN A 94 7.04 -20.07 21.74
C GLN A 94 7.00 -21.57 21.39
N PHE A 95 6.53 -21.91 20.19
CA PHE A 95 6.51 -23.29 19.71
C PHE A 95 7.92 -23.84 19.50
N ALA A 96 8.81 -23.06 18.89
CA ALA A 96 10.21 -23.44 18.66
C ALA A 96 10.92 -23.72 19.99
N PHE A 97 10.75 -22.86 20.99
CA PHE A 97 11.33 -23.07 22.32
C PHE A 97 10.73 -24.25 23.09
N LYS A 98 9.48 -24.62 22.83
CA LYS A 98 8.90 -25.83 23.43
C LYS A 98 9.48 -27.12 22.86
N ILE A 99 9.85 -27.12 21.59
CA ILE A 99 10.42 -28.30 20.93
C ILE A 99 11.92 -28.43 21.24
N ASP A 100 12.61 -27.31 21.34
CA ASP A 100 14.03 -27.27 21.67
C ASP A 100 14.29 -26.34 22.87
N PRO A 101 14.00 -26.80 24.10
CA PRO A 101 14.18 -26.00 25.31
C PRO A 101 15.65 -25.79 25.70
N PHE A 102 16.58 -26.42 24.98
CA PHE A 102 18.02 -26.35 25.24
C PHE A 102 18.76 -25.40 24.29
N ARG A 103 18.06 -24.66 23.42
CA ARG A 103 18.61 -23.51 22.69
C ARG A 103 18.86 -22.34 23.66
N ASN A 104 20.00 -22.40 24.36
CA ASN A 104 20.78 -21.30 24.92
C ASN A 104 22.26 -21.68 24.88
#